data_AF-A0A5C4T5B4-F1
#
_entry.id   AF-A0A5C4T5B4-F1
#
_cell.length_a   1.000
_cell.length_b   1.000
_cell.length_c   1.000
_cell.angle_alpha   90.00
_cell.angle_beta   90.00
_cell.angle_gamma   90.00
#
_symmetry.space_group_name_H-M   'P 1'
#
loop_
_entity.id
_entity.type
_entity.pdbx_description
1 polymer ?
#
loop_
_entity_poly.entity_id
_entity_poly.type
_entity_poly.pdbx_seq_one_letter_code
_entity_poly.pdbx_strand_id
1 'polypeptide(L)'
;MTDLYFNHSFLIGSDAADIQSGLKEIAALTDCVRKEGASLRFYEMLWQTQLVDGQSLLQYLYRLPKSEDLKLVMGYVDQGPHFKDRPIAANLTIVPDVPADTYANKLLHICFADKCEGVVSPASERVLSNRVYSLSTSVDTMDVWNMIGVEAVRAILRRLNRFTKIEEVLSDIEGRDSGQLNILDSAKKSAKRHDFLGRFRQVHEALLALERIELQNVLAGMEEVERIRIFRQATGLEISKESPETLKDSYYRKQRQFMIPGGTEKELFEWHVKIGNHIRIHYFVDKQHRTIYVGHCGKHLDVASYRS
;
A
#
# COMPACT_ATOMS: atom_id res chain seq x y z
N MET A 1 -0.34 -0.93 2.34
CA MET A 1 -1.64 -1.46 1.90
C MET A 1 -1.96 -0.71 0.62
N THR A 2 -2.25 -1.42 -0.47
CA THR A 2 -2.58 -0.75 -1.74
C THR A 2 -3.95 -0.10 -1.58
N ASP A 3 -4.01 1.22 -1.69
CA ASP A 3 -5.26 1.98 -1.69
C ASP A 3 -5.83 1.98 -3.11
N LEU A 4 -7.11 1.61 -3.22
CA LEU A 4 -7.85 1.56 -4.48
C LEU A 4 -9.10 2.42 -4.37
N TYR A 5 -9.47 3.13 -5.42
CA TYR A 5 -10.69 3.94 -5.42
C TYR A 5 -11.83 3.19 -6.11
N PHE A 6 -12.98 3.14 -5.47
CA PHE A 6 -14.17 2.54 -6.06
C PHE A 6 -14.82 3.52 -7.05
N ASN A 7 -14.96 3.08 -8.29
CA ASN A 7 -15.72 3.79 -9.32
C ASN A 7 -17.21 3.46 -9.22
N HIS A 8 -17.99 4.48 -8.89
CA HIS A 8 -19.44 4.37 -8.77
C HIS A 8 -20.20 5.03 -9.92
N SER A 9 -19.53 5.33 -11.04
CA SER A 9 -20.18 5.95 -12.22
C SER A 9 -21.39 5.17 -12.71
N PHE A 10 -21.36 3.83 -12.63
CA PHE A 10 -22.51 3.01 -12.97
C PHE A 10 -23.80 3.36 -12.19
N LEU A 11 -23.71 3.91 -10.96
CA LEU A 11 -24.91 4.26 -10.17
C LEU A 11 -25.64 5.50 -10.71
N ILE A 12 -24.93 6.36 -11.45
CA ILE A 12 -25.48 7.61 -11.95
C ILE A 12 -26.43 7.29 -13.10
N GLY A 13 -27.71 7.60 -12.90
CA GLY A 13 -28.73 7.29 -13.90
C GLY A 13 -29.01 5.79 -14.07
N SER A 14 -28.71 4.97 -13.06
CA SER A 14 -29.15 3.55 -13.04
C SER A 14 -30.57 3.39 -12.53
N ASP A 15 -31.25 2.36 -13.02
CA ASP A 15 -32.55 1.94 -12.51
C ASP A 15 -32.43 1.02 -11.27
N ALA A 16 -33.58 0.66 -10.70
CA ALA A 16 -33.64 -0.17 -9.49
C ALA A 16 -33.01 -1.57 -9.65
N ALA A 17 -33.14 -2.20 -10.82
CA ALA A 17 -32.63 -3.54 -11.06
C ALA A 17 -31.10 -3.51 -11.17
N ASP A 18 -30.57 -2.52 -11.91
CA ASP A 18 -29.14 -2.29 -12.07
C ASP A 18 -28.47 -1.98 -10.73
N ILE A 19 -29.10 -1.17 -9.88
CA ILE A 19 -28.56 -0.86 -8.54
C ILE A 19 -28.50 -2.12 -7.67
N GLN A 20 -29.55 -2.94 -7.63
CA GLN A 20 -29.55 -4.16 -6.82
C GLN A 20 -28.46 -5.15 -7.25
N SER A 21 -28.28 -5.32 -8.56
CA SER A 21 -27.17 -6.14 -9.09
C SER A 21 -25.82 -5.55 -8.70
N GLY A 22 -25.67 -4.23 -8.83
CA GLY A 22 -24.46 -3.50 -8.47
C GLY A 22 -24.09 -3.61 -6.98
N LEU A 23 -25.06 -3.58 -6.06
CA LEU A 23 -24.80 -3.73 -4.63
C LEU A 23 -24.18 -5.09 -4.28
N LYS A 24 -24.66 -6.16 -4.89
CA LYS A 24 -24.07 -7.50 -4.72
C LYS A 24 -22.63 -7.54 -5.22
N GLU A 25 -22.37 -6.90 -6.35
CA GLU A 25 -21.02 -6.82 -6.89
C GLU A 25 -20.10 -5.95 -6.02
N ILE A 26 -20.57 -4.82 -5.50
CA ILE A 26 -19.82 -3.98 -4.55
C ILE A 26 -19.41 -4.79 -3.32
N ALA A 27 -20.33 -5.57 -2.75
CA ALA A 27 -20.04 -6.46 -1.63
C ALA A 27 -18.93 -7.47 -1.98
N ALA A 28 -19.03 -8.12 -3.15
CA ALA A 28 -18.04 -9.10 -3.62
C ALA A 28 -16.67 -8.46 -3.90
N LEU A 29 -16.63 -7.28 -4.52
CA LEU A 29 -15.41 -6.52 -4.76
C LEU A 29 -14.74 -6.12 -3.45
N THR A 30 -15.51 -5.59 -2.49
CA THR A 30 -14.99 -5.18 -1.19
C THR A 30 -14.39 -6.35 -0.42
N ASP A 31 -15.09 -7.49 -0.39
CA ASP A 31 -14.56 -8.71 0.25
C ASP A 31 -13.30 -9.22 -0.45
N CYS A 32 -13.25 -9.19 -1.79
CA CYS A 32 -12.08 -9.59 -2.57
C CYS A 32 -10.88 -8.69 -2.28
N VAL A 33 -11.04 -7.37 -2.34
CA VAL A 33 -9.95 -6.39 -2.08
C VAL A 33 -9.39 -6.59 -0.67
N ARG A 34 -10.26 -6.76 0.32
CA ARG A 34 -9.87 -6.99 1.71
C ARG A 34 -9.10 -8.30 1.89
N LYS A 35 -9.58 -9.41 1.32
CA LYS A 35 -8.92 -10.72 1.40
C LYS A 35 -7.54 -10.71 0.77
N GLU A 36 -7.37 -9.92 -0.29
CA GLU A 36 -6.09 -9.74 -0.99
C GLU A 36 -5.23 -8.64 -0.33
N GLY A 37 -5.57 -8.16 0.88
CA GLY A 37 -4.71 -7.25 1.67
C GLY A 37 -4.61 -5.82 1.15
N ALA A 38 -5.59 -5.37 0.36
CA ALA A 38 -5.71 -4.01 -0.14
C ALA A 38 -6.87 -3.26 0.55
N SER A 39 -6.93 -1.94 0.35
CA SER A 39 -7.99 -1.08 0.86
C SER A 39 -8.83 -0.56 -0.29
N LEU A 40 -10.15 -0.71 -0.21
CA LEU A 40 -11.08 -0.10 -1.15
C LEU A 40 -11.67 1.15 -0.51
N ARG A 41 -11.44 2.30 -1.13
CA ARG A 41 -11.92 3.60 -0.68
C ARG A 41 -13.16 4.00 -1.48
N PHE A 42 -14.17 4.46 -0.76
CA PHE A 42 -15.40 4.96 -1.35
C PHE A 42 -15.41 6.49 -1.37
N TYR A 43 -16.16 7.06 -2.30
CA TYR A 43 -16.38 8.50 -2.33
C TYR A 43 -17.16 8.93 -1.10
N GLU A 44 -16.71 9.97 -0.40
CA GLU A 44 -17.35 10.43 0.85
C GLU A 44 -18.83 10.83 0.67
N MET A 45 -19.21 11.22 -0.56
CA MET A 45 -20.59 11.61 -0.89
C MET A 45 -21.34 10.52 -1.70
N LEU A 46 -20.88 9.26 -1.69
CA LEU A 46 -21.52 8.16 -2.44
C LEU A 46 -23.03 8.05 -2.19
N TRP A 47 -23.44 8.28 -0.95
CA TRP A 47 -24.83 8.26 -0.52
C TRP A 47 -25.72 9.37 -1.09
N GLN A 48 -25.10 10.44 -1.58
CA GLN A 48 -25.78 11.59 -2.18
C GLN A 48 -25.87 11.49 -3.70
N THR A 49 -25.28 10.45 -4.30
CA THR A 49 -25.36 10.18 -5.74
C THR A 49 -26.82 10.07 -6.17
N GLN A 50 -27.18 10.84 -7.20
CA GLN A 50 -28.53 10.94 -7.71
C GLN A 50 -28.82 9.81 -8.70
N LEU A 51 -29.98 9.17 -8.54
CA LEU A 51 -30.49 8.12 -9.42
C LEU A 51 -31.39 8.72 -10.51
N VAL A 52 -31.88 7.89 -11.44
CA VAL A 52 -32.73 8.35 -12.58
C VAL A 52 -33.95 9.15 -12.14
N ASP A 53 -34.57 8.77 -11.04
CA ASP A 53 -35.79 9.40 -10.52
C ASP A 53 -35.50 10.59 -9.59
N GLY A 54 -34.25 11.05 -9.53
CA GLY A 54 -33.83 12.20 -8.71
C GLY A 54 -33.81 11.93 -7.21
N GLN A 55 -34.00 10.68 -6.77
CA GLN A 55 -33.75 10.30 -5.38
C GLN A 55 -32.25 10.07 -5.17
N SER A 56 -31.77 10.28 -3.94
CA SER A 56 -30.40 9.89 -3.59
C SER A 56 -30.28 8.38 -3.38
N LEU A 57 -29.09 7.83 -3.59
CA LEU A 57 -28.79 6.43 -3.31
C LEU A 57 -29.22 6.04 -1.89
N LEU A 58 -28.93 6.86 -0.89
CA LEU A 58 -29.32 6.58 0.50
C LEU A 58 -30.84 6.46 0.68
N GLN A 59 -31.61 7.38 0.10
CA GLN A 59 -33.07 7.35 0.15
C GLN A 59 -33.62 6.06 -0.49
N TYR A 60 -33.04 5.65 -1.62
CA TYR A 60 -33.40 4.41 -2.28
C TYR A 60 -33.09 3.18 -1.41
N LEU A 61 -31.90 3.11 -0.82
CA LEU A 61 -31.48 1.98 0.03
C LEU A 61 -32.38 1.80 1.26
N TYR A 62 -32.87 2.88 1.87
CA TYR A 62 -33.80 2.79 3.00
C TYR A 62 -35.16 2.18 2.66
N ARG A 63 -35.55 2.17 1.38
CA ARG A 63 -36.81 1.57 0.90
C ARG A 63 -36.67 0.08 0.58
N LEU A 64 -35.44 -0.41 0.41
CA LEU A 64 -35.21 -1.81 0.10
C LEU A 64 -35.43 -2.70 1.32
N PRO A 65 -35.94 -3.92 1.14
CA PRO A 65 -35.88 -4.94 2.17
C PRO A 65 -34.45 -5.14 2.65
N LYS A 66 -34.23 -5.16 3.96
CA LYS A 66 -32.89 -5.35 4.54
C LYS A 66 -32.34 -6.72 4.19
N SER A 67 -31.43 -6.78 3.21
CA SER A 67 -30.63 -7.96 2.90
C SER A 67 -29.29 -7.92 3.64
N GLU A 68 -28.63 -9.07 3.76
CA GLU A 68 -27.27 -9.14 4.32
C GLU A 68 -26.25 -8.37 3.46
N ASP A 69 -26.36 -8.46 2.13
CA ASP A 69 -25.50 -7.71 1.20
C ASP A 69 -25.62 -6.20 1.42
N LEU A 70 -26.85 -5.69 1.60
CA LEU A 70 -27.09 -4.28 1.86
C LEU A 70 -26.46 -3.83 3.18
N LYS A 71 -26.65 -4.59 4.26
CA LYS A 71 -26.03 -4.28 5.56
C LYS A 71 -24.51 -4.25 5.46
N LEU A 72 -23.93 -5.18 4.72
CA LEU A 72 -22.50 -5.30 4.52
C LEU A 72 -21.95 -4.12 3.72
N VAL A 73 -22.58 -3.75 2.60
CA VAL A 73 -22.20 -2.56 1.81
C VAL A 73 -22.33 -1.29 2.64
N MET A 74 -23.46 -1.09 3.34
CA MET A 74 -23.64 0.07 4.21
C MET A 74 -22.58 0.13 5.30
N GLY A 75 -22.29 -0.99 5.96
CA GLY A 75 -21.25 -1.06 6.99
C GLY A 75 -19.87 -0.65 6.47
N TYR A 76 -19.47 -1.13 5.29
CA TYR A 76 -18.18 -0.78 4.70
C TYR A 76 -18.12 0.67 4.23
N VAL A 77 -19.14 1.13 3.52
CA VAL A 77 -19.17 2.50 2.99
C VAL A 77 -19.29 3.50 4.13
N ASP A 78 -20.04 3.24 5.21
CA ASP A 78 -20.16 4.17 6.34
C ASP A 78 -18.87 4.26 7.18
N GLN A 79 -18.19 3.12 7.38
CA GLN A 79 -16.96 3.08 8.19
C GLN A 79 -15.73 3.58 7.43
N GLY A 80 -15.79 3.60 6.10
CA GLY A 80 -14.68 3.95 5.23
C GLY A 80 -13.64 2.82 5.12
N PRO A 81 -12.45 3.12 4.59
CA PRO A 81 -11.92 4.46 4.33
C PRO A 81 -12.58 5.18 3.14
N HIS A 82 -12.47 6.51 3.13
CA HIS A 82 -13.02 7.36 2.07
C HIS A 82 -11.94 8.11 1.30
N PHE A 83 -12.27 8.51 0.08
CA PHE A 83 -11.59 9.58 -0.64
C PHE A 83 -12.53 10.78 -0.82
N LYS A 84 -11.91 11.96 -0.95
CA LYS A 84 -12.61 13.25 -0.95
C LYS A 84 -12.64 13.86 -2.34
N ASP A 85 -13.51 14.84 -2.49
CA ASP A 85 -13.48 15.65 -3.69
C ASP A 85 -12.15 16.42 -3.82
N ARG A 86 -11.72 16.65 -5.06
CA ARG A 86 -10.51 17.41 -5.39
C ARG A 86 -10.81 18.43 -6.48
N PRO A 87 -10.14 19.59 -6.46
CA PRO A 87 -10.18 20.49 -7.59
C PRO A 87 -9.75 19.76 -8.87
N ILE A 88 -10.50 19.96 -9.95
CA ILE A 88 -10.18 19.41 -11.26
C ILE A 88 -8.87 20.03 -11.72
N ALA A 89 -7.85 19.20 -11.93
CA ALA A 89 -6.57 19.64 -12.47
C ALA A 89 -6.77 20.29 -13.84
N ALA A 90 -6.41 21.58 -13.96
CA ALA A 90 -6.46 22.28 -15.23
C ALA A 90 -5.51 21.62 -16.24
N ASN A 91 -5.98 21.44 -17.48
CA ASN A 91 -5.20 20.87 -18.58
C ASN A 91 -4.75 19.41 -18.38
N LEU A 92 -5.46 18.62 -17.56
CA LEU A 92 -5.21 17.18 -17.51
C LEU A 92 -5.67 16.55 -18.82
N THR A 93 -4.75 15.90 -19.52
CA THR A 93 -5.03 15.05 -20.66
C THR A 93 -5.27 13.63 -20.16
N ILE A 94 -6.35 13.00 -20.62
CA ILE A 94 -6.75 11.65 -20.25
C ILE A 94 -6.77 10.79 -21.52
N VAL A 95 -6.01 9.70 -21.52
CA VAL A 95 -5.94 8.78 -22.66
C VAL A 95 -6.14 7.34 -22.18
N PRO A 96 -7.13 6.59 -22.71
CA PRO A 96 -8.13 7.02 -23.70
C PRO A 96 -9.11 8.07 -23.14
N ASP A 97 -9.76 8.81 -24.03
CA ASP A 97 -10.66 9.90 -23.66
C ASP A 97 -11.86 9.42 -22.82
N VAL A 98 -12.31 10.26 -21.87
CA VAL A 98 -13.43 9.98 -20.98
C VAL A 98 -14.33 11.23 -20.93
N PRO A 99 -15.66 11.10 -21.17
CA PRO A 99 -16.55 12.25 -21.26
C PRO A 99 -16.48 13.15 -20.03
N ALA A 100 -16.24 14.45 -20.24
CA ALA A 100 -15.92 15.43 -19.19
C ALA A 100 -17.05 15.66 -18.17
N ASP A 101 -18.30 15.39 -18.55
CA ASP A 101 -19.50 15.54 -17.73
C ASP A 101 -19.79 14.32 -16.86
N THR A 102 -18.91 13.32 -16.85
CA THR A 102 -19.09 12.09 -16.08
C THR A 102 -18.32 12.09 -14.76
N TYR A 103 -18.83 11.35 -13.77
CA TYR A 103 -18.07 11.10 -12.54
C TYR A 103 -16.77 10.34 -12.81
N ALA A 104 -16.73 9.49 -13.83
CA ALA A 104 -15.54 8.75 -14.23
C ALA A 104 -14.36 9.69 -14.57
N ASN A 105 -14.63 10.74 -15.35
CA ASN A 105 -13.64 11.76 -15.64
C ASN A 105 -13.17 12.44 -14.35
N LYS A 106 -14.12 12.89 -13.49
CA LYS A 106 -13.82 13.47 -12.18
C LYS A 106 -12.96 12.54 -11.31
N LEU A 107 -13.26 11.24 -11.26
CA LEU A 107 -12.50 10.25 -10.51
C LEU A 107 -11.05 10.18 -10.98
N LEU A 108 -10.78 10.21 -12.28
CA LEU A 108 -9.42 10.22 -12.81
C LEU A 108 -8.64 11.48 -12.42
N HIS A 109 -9.30 12.65 -12.37
CA HIS A 109 -8.69 13.86 -11.80
C HIS A 109 -8.35 13.71 -10.32
N ILE A 110 -9.24 13.12 -9.52
CA ILE A 110 -8.99 12.84 -8.09
C ILE A 110 -7.80 11.87 -7.97
N CYS A 111 -7.77 10.77 -8.74
CA CYS A 111 -6.66 9.83 -8.78
C CYS A 111 -5.33 10.51 -9.08
N PHE A 112 -5.28 11.38 -10.09
CA PHE A 112 -4.07 12.13 -10.45
C PHE A 112 -3.58 13.06 -9.33
N ALA A 113 -4.52 13.74 -8.65
CA ALA A 113 -4.21 14.64 -7.54
C ALA A 113 -3.72 13.87 -6.29
N ASP A 114 -4.33 12.72 -6.00
CA ASP A 114 -4.00 11.89 -4.84
C ASP A 114 -2.85 10.90 -5.09
N LYS A 115 -2.33 10.84 -6.33
CA LYS A 115 -1.36 9.82 -6.78
C LYS A 115 -1.86 8.40 -6.54
N CYS A 116 -3.16 8.17 -6.74
CA CYS A 116 -3.77 6.85 -6.66
C CYS A 116 -3.82 6.22 -8.06
N GLU A 117 -3.04 5.16 -8.25
CA GLU A 117 -2.89 4.47 -9.54
C GLU A 117 -3.96 3.37 -9.75
N GLY A 118 -4.82 3.09 -8.76
CA GLY A 118 -5.72 1.94 -8.77
C GLY A 118 -7.19 2.31 -8.63
N VAL A 119 -7.99 2.00 -9.64
CA VAL A 119 -9.45 2.10 -9.65
C VAL A 119 -10.06 0.70 -9.71
N VAL A 120 -11.16 0.49 -8.99
CA VAL A 120 -11.98 -0.73 -9.06
C VAL A 120 -13.34 -0.33 -9.59
N SER A 121 -13.75 -0.98 -10.68
CA SER A 121 -15.05 -0.78 -11.31
C SER A 121 -15.86 -2.08 -11.29
N PRO A 122 -17.19 -2.02 -11.16
CA PRO A 122 -18.04 -3.20 -11.36
C PRO A 122 -18.00 -3.65 -12.82
N ALA A 123 -18.39 -4.90 -13.08
CA ALA A 123 -18.49 -5.49 -14.41
C ALA A 123 -19.51 -4.76 -15.30
N SER A 124 -20.49 -4.07 -14.69
CA SER A 124 -21.48 -3.25 -15.38
C SER A 124 -20.99 -1.84 -15.74
N GLU A 125 -19.75 -1.47 -15.41
CA GLU A 125 -19.18 -0.15 -15.73
C GLU A 125 -19.09 0.08 -17.24
N ARG A 126 -19.55 1.25 -17.70
CA ARG A 126 -19.65 1.59 -19.13
C ARG A 126 -18.73 2.73 -19.56
N VAL A 127 -18.37 3.61 -18.63
CA VAL A 127 -17.62 4.83 -18.89
C VAL A 127 -16.11 4.56 -18.75
N LEU A 128 -15.68 4.02 -17.61
CA LEU A 128 -14.31 3.52 -17.45
C LEU A 128 -14.21 2.08 -17.97
N SER A 129 -14.20 1.90 -19.29
CA SER A 129 -14.18 0.58 -19.94
C SER A 129 -12.77 0.06 -20.26
N ASN A 130 -11.75 0.93 -20.26
CA ASN A 130 -10.38 0.52 -20.53
C ASN A 130 -9.68 0.07 -19.24
N ARG A 131 -8.66 -0.78 -19.38
CA ARG A 131 -7.88 -1.30 -18.24
C ARG A 131 -6.84 -0.32 -17.71
N VAL A 132 -6.40 0.62 -18.55
CA VAL A 132 -5.37 1.60 -18.22
C VAL A 132 -5.78 2.94 -18.81
N TYR A 133 -5.61 4.00 -18.02
CA TYR A 133 -5.74 5.39 -18.44
C TYR A 133 -4.46 6.14 -18.12
N SER A 134 -3.78 6.64 -19.15
CA SER A 134 -2.62 7.52 -19.00
C SER A 134 -3.11 8.95 -18.81
N LEU A 135 -2.74 9.52 -17.67
CA LEU A 135 -3.07 10.87 -17.25
C LEU A 135 -1.82 11.73 -17.36
N SER A 136 -1.91 12.90 -17.99
CA SER A 136 -0.74 13.77 -18.14
C SER A 136 -1.07 15.25 -18.10
N THR A 137 -0.13 16.00 -17.55
CA THR A 137 -0.03 17.46 -17.67
C THR A 137 1.27 17.80 -18.40
N SER A 138 1.63 19.09 -18.50
CA SER A 138 2.92 19.48 -19.06
C SER A 138 4.14 19.05 -18.23
N VAL A 139 3.94 18.71 -16.95
CA VAL A 139 5.04 18.45 -16.00
C VAL A 139 5.04 17.05 -15.41
N ASP A 140 3.93 16.33 -15.52
CA ASP A 140 3.73 15.10 -14.76
C ASP A 140 2.83 14.14 -15.53
N THR A 141 3.10 12.85 -15.37
CA THR A 141 2.36 11.75 -16.01
C THR A 141 2.20 10.58 -15.05
N MET A 142 1.05 9.92 -15.12
CA MET A 142 0.72 8.78 -14.28
C MET A 142 -0.24 7.87 -15.02
N ASP A 143 -0.09 6.56 -14.87
CA ASP A 143 -1.06 5.59 -15.33
C ASP A 143 -2.02 5.21 -14.19
N VAL A 144 -3.32 5.16 -14.50
CA VAL A 144 -4.35 4.63 -13.61
C VAL A 144 -4.84 3.30 -14.18
N TRP A 145 -4.66 2.22 -13.40
CA TRP A 145 -5.23 0.92 -13.70
C TRP A 145 -6.68 0.87 -13.25
N ASN A 146 -7.55 0.40 -14.13
CA ASN A 146 -8.95 0.18 -13.84
C ASN A 146 -9.25 -1.33 -13.88
N MET A 147 -9.57 -1.86 -12.70
CA MET A 147 -9.85 -3.27 -12.47
C MET A 147 -11.35 -3.50 -12.53
N ILE A 148 -11.81 -4.03 -13.66
CA ILE A 148 -13.23 -4.22 -13.96
C ILE A 148 -13.68 -5.62 -13.52
N GLY A 149 -14.50 -5.68 -12.48
CA GLY A 149 -15.08 -6.91 -11.94
C GLY A 149 -14.13 -7.70 -11.01
N VAL A 150 -14.74 -8.64 -10.27
CA VAL A 150 -14.07 -9.37 -9.17
C VAL A 150 -12.85 -10.17 -9.63
N GLU A 151 -12.93 -10.85 -10.78
CA GLU A 151 -11.83 -11.69 -11.26
C GLU A 151 -10.61 -10.87 -11.70
N ALA A 152 -10.82 -9.70 -12.31
CA ALA A 152 -9.73 -8.81 -12.70
C ALA A 152 -9.04 -8.22 -11.46
N VAL A 153 -9.81 -7.77 -10.47
CA VAL A 153 -9.29 -7.30 -9.17
C VAL A 153 -8.45 -8.39 -8.52
N ARG A 154 -8.97 -9.61 -8.42
CA ARG A 154 -8.25 -10.74 -7.82
C ARG A 154 -6.94 -11.04 -8.55
N ALA A 155 -6.98 -11.12 -9.89
CA ALA A 155 -5.80 -11.44 -10.69
C ALA A 155 -4.70 -10.38 -10.52
N ILE A 156 -5.06 -9.10 -10.55
CA ILE A 156 -4.11 -7.99 -10.42
C ILE A 156 -3.56 -7.92 -9.00
N LEU A 157 -4.42 -8.00 -7.98
CA LEU A 157 -3.97 -7.95 -6.59
C LEU A 157 -3.06 -9.13 -6.24
N ARG A 158 -3.33 -10.33 -6.73
CA ARG A 158 -2.41 -11.48 -6.55
C ARG A 158 -1.08 -11.27 -7.26
N ARG A 159 -1.08 -10.65 -8.44
CA ARG A 159 0.16 -10.30 -9.13
C ARG A 159 0.97 -9.27 -8.34
N LEU A 160 0.29 -8.27 -7.76
CA LEU A 160 0.91 -7.23 -6.94
C LEU A 160 1.38 -7.79 -5.59
N ASN A 161 0.62 -8.70 -5.01
CA ASN A 161 0.92 -9.41 -3.76
C ASN A 161 1.43 -10.81 -4.07
N ARG A 162 2.46 -10.90 -4.92
CA ARG A 162 3.04 -12.18 -5.36
C ARG A 162 3.57 -13.06 -4.23
N PHE A 163 3.71 -12.51 -3.02
CA PHE A 163 4.26 -13.20 -1.87
C PHE A 163 3.15 -13.54 -0.88
N THR A 164 3.02 -14.84 -0.62
CA THR A 164 2.10 -15.40 0.37
C THR A 164 2.81 -15.80 1.65
N LYS A 165 4.14 -15.89 1.63
CA LYS A 165 5.00 -16.24 2.77
C LYS A 165 6.28 -15.42 2.78
N ILE A 166 6.88 -15.28 3.95
CA ILE A 166 8.11 -14.49 4.11
C ILE A 166 9.31 -15.15 3.41
N GLU A 167 9.35 -16.48 3.31
CA GLU A 167 10.41 -17.21 2.62
C GLU A 167 10.48 -16.86 1.14
N GLU A 168 9.34 -16.60 0.49
CA GLU A 168 9.30 -16.21 -0.92
C GLU A 168 9.90 -14.80 -1.11
N VAL A 169 9.64 -13.88 -0.16
CA VAL A 169 10.26 -12.55 -0.14
C VAL A 169 11.78 -12.67 0.00
N LEU A 170 12.24 -13.44 0.99
CA LEU A 170 13.67 -13.60 1.26
C LEU A 170 14.37 -14.25 0.07
N SER A 171 13.76 -15.31 -0.51
CA SER A 171 14.31 -15.99 -1.69
C SER A 171 14.36 -15.08 -2.92
N ASP A 172 13.37 -14.21 -3.14
CA ASP A 172 13.43 -13.24 -4.26
C ASP A 172 14.52 -12.19 -4.04
N ILE A 173 14.74 -11.74 -2.80
CA ILE A 173 15.80 -10.79 -2.50
C ILE A 173 17.17 -11.44 -2.68
N GLU A 174 17.38 -12.66 -2.19
CA GLU A 174 18.66 -13.37 -2.31
C GLU A 174 18.94 -13.84 -3.74
N GLY A 175 17.91 -14.11 -4.52
CA GLY A 175 18.05 -14.44 -5.95
C GLY A 175 18.45 -13.25 -6.82
N ARG A 176 18.50 -12.02 -6.27
CA ARG A 176 19.01 -10.85 -6.98
C ARG A 176 20.52 -10.81 -6.86
N ASP A 177 21.21 -10.93 -7.99
CA ASP A 177 22.67 -10.89 -8.07
C ASP A 177 23.19 -9.44 -7.99
N SER A 178 22.97 -8.78 -6.86
CA SER A 178 23.48 -7.41 -6.65
C SER A 178 24.67 -7.33 -5.71
N GLY A 179 24.82 -8.29 -4.79
CA GLY A 179 25.87 -8.28 -3.75
C GLY A 179 25.79 -7.12 -2.75
N GLN A 180 24.81 -6.22 -2.88
CA GLN A 180 24.69 -4.99 -2.09
C GLN A 180 23.76 -5.14 -0.89
N LEU A 181 22.99 -6.22 -0.81
CA LEU A 181 22.10 -6.52 0.30
C LEU A 181 22.30 -7.98 0.75
N ASN A 182 22.68 -8.16 1.99
CA ASN A 182 22.93 -9.47 2.59
C ASN A 182 22.01 -9.69 3.79
N ILE A 183 21.17 -10.73 3.71
CA ILE A 183 20.25 -11.10 4.78
C ILE A 183 20.91 -12.16 5.65
N LEU A 184 21.25 -11.79 6.89
CA LEU A 184 21.89 -12.72 7.82
C LEU A 184 20.93 -13.84 8.25
N ASP A 185 21.47 -14.99 8.61
CA ASP A 185 20.68 -16.13 9.11
C ASP A 185 19.83 -15.78 10.34
N SER A 186 20.29 -14.83 11.17
CA SER A 186 19.50 -14.32 12.30
C SER A 186 18.21 -13.64 11.84
N ALA A 187 18.27 -12.82 10.78
CA ALA A 187 17.12 -12.16 10.19
C ALA A 187 16.16 -13.17 9.55
N LYS A 188 16.69 -14.20 8.86
CA LYS A 188 15.87 -15.28 8.32
C LYS A 188 15.14 -16.04 9.44
N LYS A 189 15.84 -16.36 10.53
CA LYS A 189 15.26 -17.06 11.69
C LYS A 189 14.23 -16.22 12.44
N SER A 190 14.43 -14.90 12.55
CA SER A 190 13.44 -14.01 13.18
C SER A 190 12.20 -13.87 12.30
N ALA A 191 12.40 -13.74 10.98
CA ALA A 191 11.35 -13.62 9.98
C ALA A 191 10.41 -14.84 10.03
N LYS A 192 10.96 -16.06 9.98
CA LYS A 192 10.15 -17.30 10.05
C LYS A 192 9.29 -17.45 11.30
N ARG A 193 9.65 -16.77 12.40
CA ARG A 193 8.94 -16.83 13.68
C ARG A 193 7.90 -15.73 13.86
N HIS A 194 7.79 -14.82 12.89
CA HIS A 194 6.91 -13.67 12.98
C HIS A 194 5.72 -13.79 12.02
N ASP A 195 4.53 -13.46 12.53
CA ASP A 195 3.34 -13.27 11.70
C ASP A 195 3.33 -11.84 11.13
N PHE A 196 3.56 -11.73 9.83
CA PHE A 196 3.58 -10.45 9.12
C PHE A 196 2.18 -9.93 8.78
N LEU A 197 1.10 -10.65 9.11
CA LEU A 197 -0.29 -10.24 8.86
C LEU A 197 -0.51 -9.85 7.38
N GLY A 198 0.05 -10.64 6.45
CA GLY A 198 -0.04 -10.41 5.00
C GLY A 198 0.83 -9.27 4.46
N ARG A 199 1.69 -8.63 5.27
CA ARG A 199 2.53 -7.49 4.86
C ARG A 199 3.81 -7.86 4.10
N PHE A 200 3.85 -9.02 3.45
CA PHE A 200 5.03 -9.54 2.74
C PHE A 200 5.53 -8.59 1.65
N ARG A 201 4.62 -7.97 0.89
CA ARG A 201 4.95 -6.95 -0.10
C ARG A 201 5.69 -5.76 0.50
N GLN A 202 5.24 -5.24 1.65
CA GLN A 202 5.90 -4.11 2.31
C GLN A 202 7.30 -4.47 2.80
N VAL A 203 7.50 -5.71 3.27
CA VAL A 203 8.83 -6.21 3.65
C VAL A 203 9.75 -6.29 2.43
N HIS A 204 9.23 -6.80 1.31
CA HIS A 204 9.96 -6.86 0.05
C HIS A 204 10.37 -5.47 -0.45
N GLU A 205 9.43 -4.53 -0.49
CA GLU A 205 9.67 -3.13 -0.89
C GLU A 205 10.69 -2.46 0.04
N ALA A 206 10.59 -2.67 1.35
CA ALA A 206 11.55 -2.14 2.32
C ALA A 206 12.97 -2.66 2.07
N LEU A 207 13.14 -3.96 1.83
CA LEU A 207 14.45 -4.56 1.55
C LEU A 207 15.06 -4.00 0.28
N LEU A 208 14.28 -3.87 -0.80
CA LEU A 208 14.75 -3.24 -2.04
C LEU A 208 15.10 -1.76 -1.87
N ALA A 209 14.33 -1.03 -1.06
CA ALA A 209 14.58 0.38 -0.79
C ALA A 209 15.87 0.59 0.02
N LEU A 210 16.21 -0.34 0.93
CA LEU A 210 17.49 -0.29 1.64
C LEU A 210 18.65 -0.27 0.65
N GLU A 211 18.65 -1.18 -0.32
CA GLU A 211 19.69 -1.25 -1.34
C GLU A 211 19.70 -0.04 -2.29
N ARG A 212 18.53 0.32 -2.83
CA ARG A 212 18.45 1.31 -3.93
C ARG A 212 18.55 2.76 -3.46
N ILE A 213 18.11 3.03 -2.23
CA ILE A 213 17.98 4.39 -1.71
C ILE A 213 18.94 4.57 -0.54
N GLU A 214 18.77 3.77 0.50
CA GLU A 214 19.49 4.00 1.76
C GLU A 214 21.00 3.80 1.60
N LEU A 215 21.43 2.71 0.97
CA LEU A 215 22.85 2.45 0.73
C LEU A 215 23.49 3.61 -0.05
N GLN A 216 22.84 4.05 -1.14
CA GLN A 216 23.37 5.11 -1.99
C GLN A 216 23.49 6.43 -1.24
N ASN A 217 22.47 6.79 -0.46
CA ASN A 217 22.49 8.02 0.32
C ASN A 217 23.55 7.97 1.44
N VAL A 218 23.73 6.82 2.10
CA VAL A 218 24.76 6.64 3.12
C VAL A 218 26.17 6.74 2.53
N LEU A 219 26.38 6.15 1.34
CA LEU A 219 27.65 6.21 0.62
C LEU A 219 27.95 7.61 0.10
N ALA A 220 26.93 8.38 -0.29
CA ALA A 220 27.05 9.77 -0.68
C ALA A 220 27.33 10.73 0.51
N GLY A 221 27.37 10.21 1.74
CA GLY A 221 27.58 11.02 2.95
C GLY A 221 26.39 11.92 3.28
N MET A 222 25.18 11.55 2.84
CA MET A 222 23.98 12.34 3.08
C MET A 222 23.63 12.38 4.57
N GLU A 223 23.23 13.56 5.03
CA GLU A 223 22.79 13.82 6.41
C GLU A 223 21.58 12.96 6.79
N GLU A 224 21.51 12.58 8.07
CA GLU A 224 20.51 11.63 8.58
C GLU A 224 19.07 12.10 8.38
N VAL A 225 18.80 13.38 8.67
CA VAL A 225 17.46 13.99 8.53
C VAL A 225 16.99 13.90 7.07
N GLU A 226 17.89 14.15 6.13
CA GLU A 226 17.59 14.14 4.71
C GLU A 226 17.39 12.72 4.18
N ARG A 227 18.19 11.76 4.64
CA ARG A 227 18.00 10.33 4.36
C ARG A 227 16.63 9.84 4.78
N ILE A 228 16.21 10.14 6.01
CA ILE A 228 14.90 9.76 6.54
C ILE A 228 13.79 10.36 5.67
N ARG A 229 13.92 11.64 5.29
CA ARG A 229 12.95 12.35 4.45
C ARG A 229 12.81 11.69 3.08
N ILE A 230 13.92 11.46 2.37
CA ILE A 230 13.94 10.85 1.04
C ILE A 230 13.41 9.43 1.08
N PHE A 231 13.85 8.60 2.05
CA PHE A 231 13.37 7.23 2.18
C PHE A 231 11.85 7.19 2.37
N ARG A 232 11.32 8.08 3.23
CA ARG A 232 9.88 8.18 3.48
C ARG A 232 9.10 8.67 2.27
N GLN A 233 9.62 9.66 1.53
CA GLN A 233 8.96 10.15 0.32
C GLN A 233 8.90 9.08 -0.77
N ALA A 234 9.97 8.30 -0.94
CA ALA A 234 10.06 7.28 -1.97
C ALA A 234 9.25 6.01 -1.66
N THR A 235 9.11 5.65 -0.38
CA THR A 235 8.54 4.34 0.01
C THR A 235 7.27 4.42 0.85
N GLY A 236 6.97 5.59 1.42
CA GLY A 236 5.95 5.72 2.47
C GLY A 236 6.32 5.08 3.81
N LEU A 237 7.51 4.47 3.93
CA LEU A 237 8.00 3.82 5.16
C LEU A 237 8.96 4.74 5.91
N GLU A 238 9.08 4.54 7.21
CA GLU A 238 9.98 5.32 8.06
C GLU A 238 11.23 4.50 8.41
N ILE A 239 12.40 5.14 8.38
CA ILE A 239 13.62 4.62 9.00
C ILE A 239 13.99 5.47 10.21
N SER A 240 14.53 4.84 11.24
CA SER A 240 15.06 5.56 12.41
C SER A 240 16.14 4.76 13.12
N LYS A 241 16.95 5.46 13.92
CA LYS A 241 17.86 4.83 14.88
C LYS A 241 17.14 4.44 16.16
N GLU A 242 17.74 3.48 16.84
CA GLU A 242 17.45 3.18 18.24
C GLU A 242 17.77 4.35 19.17
N SER A 243 16.99 4.48 20.24
CA SER A 243 17.19 5.57 21.18
C SER A 243 18.48 5.38 21.98
N PRO A 244 19.19 6.47 22.36
CA PRO A 244 20.35 6.38 23.23
C PRO A 244 20.06 5.66 24.55
N GLU A 245 18.86 5.85 25.12
CA GLU A 245 18.41 5.19 26.36
C GLU A 245 18.34 3.68 26.19
N THR A 246 17.82 3.22 25.05
CA THR A 246 17.75 1.78 24.74
C THR A 246 19.16 1.21 24.57
N LEU A 247 20.07 1.94 23.91
CA LEU A 247 21.43 1.46 23.65
C LEU A 247 22.37 1.53 24.86
N LYS A 248 22.01 2.29 25.91
CA LYS A 248 22.72 2.31 27.20
C LYS A 248 22.55 1.01 27.98
N ASP A 249 21.40 0.36 27.86
CA ASP A 249 21.16 -0.93 28.53
C ASP A 249 21.81 -2.07 27.73
N SER A 250 22.71 -2.81 28.40
CA SER A 250 23.45 -3.91 27.77
C SER A 250 22.55 -5.03 27.23
N TYR A 251 21.38 -5.26 27.83
CA TYR A 251 20.44 -6.29 27.38
C TYR A 251 19.83 -5.90 26.04
N TYR A 252 19.27 -4.68 25.93
CA TYR A 252 18.67 -4.21 24.68
C TYR A 252 19.71 -3.98 23.58
N ARG A 253 20.91 -3.48 23.92
CA ARG A 253 22.02 -3.34 22.98
C ARG A 253 22.42 -4.69 22.36
N LYS A 254 22.53 -5.74 23.17
CA LYS A 254 22.91 -7.09 22.69
C LYS A 254 21.92 -7.67 21.67
N GLN A 255 20.63 -7.33 21.77
CA GLN A 255 19.64 -7.78 20.77
C GLN A 255 19.87 -7.19 19.38
N ARG A 256 20.61 -6.08 19.28
CA ARG A 256 20.94 -5.38 18.02
C ARG A 256 22.36 -5.66 17.54
N GLN A 257 23.09 -6.57 18.19
CA GLN A 257 24.45 -6.90 17.83
C GLN A 257 24.51 -8.22 17.05
N PHE A 258 24.98 -8.15 15.81
CA PHE A 258 25.05 -9.30 14.91
C PHE A 258 26.46 -9.44 14.33
N MET A 259 26.85 -10.69 14.06
CA MET A 259 28.12 -10.98 13.39
C MET A 259 27.94 -10.80 11.89
N ILE A 260 28.81 -10.01 11.27
CA ILE A 260 28.87 -9.87 9.81
C ILE A 260 29.82 -10.93 9.25
N PRO A 261 29.52 -11.57 8.10
CA PRO A 261 30.43 -12.52 7.46
C PRO A 261 31.82 -11.93 7.24
N GLY A 262 32.86 -12.63 7.69
CA GLY A 262 34.25 -12.17 7.61
C GLY A 262 34.68 -11.18 8.71
N GLY A 263 33.75 -10.70 9.55
CA GLY A 263 34.05 -9.87 10.71
C GLY A 263 34.60 -10.67 11.89
N THR A 264 35.40 -10.00 12.72
CA THR A 264 35.92 -10.56 13.99
C THR A 264 35.06 -10.19 15.19
N GLU A 265 34.26 -9.13 15.08
CA GLU A 265 33.41 -8.61 16.15
C GLU A 265 31.95 -8.44 15.69
N LYS A 266 31.06 -8.27 16.66
CA LYS A 266 29.65 -8.00 16.36
C LYS A 266 29.44 -6.51 16.11
N GLU A 267 28.81 -6.20 15.00
CA GLU A 267 28.39 -4.84 14.65
C GLU A 267 27.04 -4.49 15.28
N LEU A 268 26.81 -3.19 15.49
CA LEU A 268 25.56 -2.68 16.03
C LEU A 268 24.60 -2.26 14.91
N PHE A 269 23.46 -2.93 14.83
CA PHE A 269 22.41 -2.70 13.84
C PHE A 269 21.35 -1.75 14.42
N GLU A 270 21.77 -0.51 14.69
CA GLU A 270 20.94 0.51 15.35
C GLU A 270 19.84 1.09 14.44
N TRP A 271 20.01 1.01 13.12
CA TRP A 271 19.01 1.50 12.19
C TRP A 271 17.94 0.45 11.92
N HIS A 272 16.70 0.90 11.73
CA HIS A 272 15.62 0.02 11.35
C HIS A 272 14.55 0.69 10.49
N VAL A 273 13.96 -0.11 9.58
CA VAL A 273 12.74 0.25 8.85
C VAL A 273 11.51 -0.10 9.70
N LYS A 274 10.52 0.80 9.76
CA LYS A 274 9.23 0.60 10.43
C LYS A 274 8.16 0.22 9.42
N ILE A 275 7.58 -0.97 9.56
CA ILE A 275 6.41 -1.41 8.79
C ILE A 275 5.23 -1.57 9.75
N GLY A 276 4.37 -0.55 9.79
CA GLY A 276 3.34 -0.44 10.82
C GLY A 276 3.93 -0.45 12.24
N ASN A 277 3.14 -0.90 13.22
CA ASN A 277 3.53 -0.81 14.64
C ASN A 277 4.40 -1.98 15.11
N HIS A 278 4.38 -3.12 14.42
CA HIS A 278 4.91 -4.37 14.97
C HIS A 278 6.09 -4.96 14.19
N ILE A 279 6.30 -4.55 12.94
CA ILE A 279 7.37 -5.10 12.09
C ILE A 279 8.53 -4.11 12.03
N ARG A 280 9.74 -4.61 12.28
CA ARG A 280 11.01 -3.91 12.17
C ARG A 280 12.01 -4.72 11.35
N ILE A 281 12.78 -4.02 10.53
CA ILE A 281 13.92 -4.60 9.79
C ILE A 281 15.16 -3.87 10.26
N HIS A 282 15.99 -4.50 11.09
CA HIS A 282 17.25 -3.93 11.58
C HIS A 282 18.37 -4.18 10.59
N TYR A 283 19.12 -3.13 10.28
CA TYR A 283 20.19 -3.17 9.31
C TYR A 283 21.44 -2.41 9.76
N PHE A 284 22.55 -2.75 9.12
CA PHE A 284 23.84 -2.09 9.24
C PHE A 284 24.37 -1.82 7.83
N VAL A 285 24.97 -0.64 7.63
CA VAL A 285 25.54 -0.26 6.33
C VAL A 285 27.06 -0.30 6.42
N ASP A 286 27.64 -1.28 5.74
CA ASP A 286 29.08 -1.38 5.58
C ASP A 286 29.52 -0.51 4.41
N LYS A 287 30.03 0.68 4.73
CA LYS A 287 30.51 1.65 3.73
C LYS A 287 31.74 1.15 2.97
N GLN A 288 32.58 0.34 3.62
CA GLN A 288 33.82 -0.16 3.03
C GLN A 288 33.51 -1.16 1.91
N HIS A 289 32.62 -2.12 2.19
CA HIS A 289 32.23 -3.14 1.22
C HIS A 289 31.02 -2.73 0.37
N ARG A 290 30.42 -1.56 0.65
CA ARG A 290 29.22 -1.03 -0.02
C ARG A 290 28.05 -2.03 0.04
N THR A 291 27.84 -2.61 1.22
CA THR A 291 26.84 -3.65 1.47
C THR A 291 25.97 -3.27 2.65
N ILE A 292 24.67 -3.53 2.54
CA ILE A 292 23.76 -3.53 3.68
C ILE A 292 23.62 -4.94 4.22
N TYR A 293 23.80 -5.09 5.53
CA TYR A 293 23.50 -6.32 6.24
C TYR A 293 22.19 -6.17 6.99
N VAL A 294 21.31 -7.17 6.90
CA VAL A 294 20.06 -7.24 7.66
C VAL A 294 20.21 -8.26 8.79
N GLY A 295 20.21 -7.78 10.03
CA GLY A 295 20.46 -8.60 11.23
C GLY A 295 19.18 -9.16 11.84
N HIS A 296 18.06 -8.46 11.71
CA HIS A 296 16.74 -8.88 12.20
C HIS A 296 15.63 -8.41 11.26
N CYS A 297 14.62 -9.26 11.05
CA CYS A 297 13.41 -8.95 10.30
C CYS A 297 12.22 -9.60 11.01
N GLY A 298 11.22 -8.81 11.44
CA GLY A 298 10.02 -9.32 12.10
C GLY A 298 9.61 -8.47 13.30
N LYS A 299 9.19 -9.11 14.39
CA LYS A 299 8.70 -8.43 15.61
C LYS A 299 9.66 -7.34 16.09
N HIS A 300 9.12 -6.20 16.51
CA HIS A 300 9.86 -5.17 17.24
C HIS A 300 10.71 -5.77 18.38
N LEU A 301 12.01 -5.46 18.43
CA LEU A 301 12.90 -5.88 19.53
C LEU A 301 12.58 -5.12 20.82
N ASP A 302 12.95 -5.65 21.98
CA ASP A 302 12.63 -4.98 23.24
C ASP A 302 13.36 -3.63 23.34
N VAL A 303 12.70 -2.65 23.99
CA VAL A 303 13.25 -1.32 24.26
C VAL A 303 12.97 -0.91 25.70
N ALA A 304 13.73 0.07 26.21
CA ALA A 304 13.65 0.49 27.60
C ALA A 304 12.27 1.01 28.02
N SER A 305 11.52 1.64 27.11
CA SER A 305 10.21 2.24 27.40
C SER A 305 9.05 1.24 27.49
N TYR A 306 9.23 -0.03 27.09
CA TYR A 306 8.17 -1.05 27.12
C TYR A 306 8.08 -1.83 28.44
N ARG A 307 8.85 -1.44 29.46
CA ARG A 307 8.65 -1.86 30.86
C ARG A 307 7.86 -0.78 31.60
N SER A 308 6.55 -0.73 31.38
CA SER A 308 5.57 -0.10 32.26
C SER A 308 4.41 -1.05 32.47
#